data_AF-A0A2G6ELH5-F1
#
_entry.id   AF-A0A2G6ELH5-F1
#
_cell.length_a   1.000
_cell.length_b   1.000
_cell.length_c   1.000
_cell.angle_alpha   90.00
_cell.angle_beta   90.00
_cell.angle_gamma   90.00
#
_symmetry.space_group_name_H-M   'P 1'
#
loop_
_entity.id
_entity.type
_entity.pdbx_description
1 polymer ?
#
loop_
_entity_poly.entity_id
_entity_poly.type
_entity_poly.pdbx_seq_one_letter_code
_entity_poly.pdbx_strand_id
1 'polypeptide(L)'
;MNYGSFTEIGTEYNITSPHPPRDWFNMLWNPTYLACVGQNLNGFSLYQSEVGVVTNLFGKQDQRNAPRNIYIRDNKTKEIWSISFQPTNVDLEKYKCTHGLGYTILESEKNGLKIIFQIFVPRKHSAEIWSIKVINTSNLEKDISIFSVSEVMLDGVNMTYGYTSSLDGYNIDEKNILFFRNRASSVVD
;
A
#
# COMPACT_ATOMS: atom_id res chain seq x y z
N MET A 1 5.22 21.80 -16.82
CA MET A 1 4.96 21.39 -15.42
C MET A 1 5.95 20.29 -15.06
N ASN A 2 6.50 20.31 -13.85
CA ASN A 2 7.36 19.25 -13.34
C ASN A 2 6.62 18.54 -12.18
N TYR A 3 6.58 17.22 -12.20
CA TYR A 3 5.88 16.38 -11.21
C TYR A 3 6.85 15.60 -10.31
N GLY A 4 8.16 15.75 -10.53
CA GLY A 4 9.16 15.03 -9.76
C GLY A 4 10.60 15.18 -10.24
N SER A 5 11.51 14.49 -9.57
CA SER A 5 12.92 14.44 -9.97
C SER A 5 13.59 13.18 -9.44
N PHE A 6 14.62 12.73 -10.14
CA PHE A 6 15.55 11.75 -9.61
C PHE A 6 16.33 12.34 -8.43
N THR A 7 16.72 11.49 -7.48
CA THR A 7 17.76 11.82 -6.50
C THR A 7 19.11 11.99 -7.20
N GLU A 8 20.08 12.62 -6.53
CA GLU A 8 21.43 12.84 -7.10
C GLU A 8 22.11 11.52 -7.50
N ILE A 9 21.88 10.45 -6.74
CA ILE A 9 22.43 9.12 -7.01
C ILE A 9 21.66 8.39 -8.13
N GLY A 10 20.43 8.83 -8.45
CA GLY A 10 19.62 8.28 -9.54
C GLY A 10 18.91 6.96 -9.24
N THR A 11 18.96 6.46 -8.01
CA THR A 11 18.32 5.20 -7.58
C THR A 11 16.87 5.37 -7.13
N GLU A 12 16.42 6.60 -6.99
CA GLU A 12 15.09 6.95 -6.52
C GLU A 12 14.50 8.07 -7.36
N TYR A 13 13.19 8.02 -7.56
CA TYR A 13 12.42 9.08 -8.19
C TYR A 13 11.39 9.64 -7.22
N ASN A 14 11.46 10.95 -6.97
CA ASN A 14 10.55 11.67 -6.08
C ASN A 14 9.42 12.31 -6.88
N ILE A 15 8.20 11.88 -6.65
CA ILE A 15 6.96 12.45 -7.17
C ILE A 15 6.44 13.45 -6.14
N THR A 16 6.22 14.70 -6.55
CA THR A 16 5.83 15.81 -5.66
C THR A 16 4.34 16.13 -5.71
N SER A 17 3.56 15.40 -6.49
CA SER A 17 2.12 15.58 -6.62
C SER A 17 1.42 14.22 -6.63
N PRO A 18 0.26 14.07 -5.96
CA PRO A 18 -0.55 12.86 -6.06
C PRO A 18 -1.26 12.72 -7.41
N HIS A 19 -1.21 13.76 -8.25
CA HIS A 19 -1.87 13.83 -9.56
C HIS A 19 -0.87 14.09 -10.70
N PRO A 20 0.10 13.18 -10.94
CA PRO A 20 0.84 13.20 -12.19
C PRO A 20 -0.11 13.02 -13.40
N PRO A 21 0.32 13.34 -14.64
CA PRO A 21 -0.55 13.26 -15.82
C PRO A 21 -1.15 11.86 -16.07
N ARG A 22 -0.50 10.82 -15.54
CA ARG A 22 -1.00 9.45 -15.39
C ARG A 22 -0.41 8.86 -14.12
N ASP A 23 -1.04 7.80 -13.61
CA ASP A 23 -0.48 7.05 -12.50
C ASP A 23 0.92 6.54 -12.82
N TRP A 24 1.84 6.77 -11.90
CA TRP A 24 3.22 6.35 -11.98
C TRP A 24 3.42 5.22 -10.98
N PHE A 25 3.81 4.07 -11.50
CA PHE A 25 3.91 2.83 -10.74
C PHE A 25 5.35 2.42 -10.52
N ASN A 26 5.59 1.77 -9.39
CA ASN A 26 6.79 1.03 -9.09
C ASN A 26 6.51 -0.46 -8.99
N MET A 27 7.54 -1.27 -9.25
CA MET A 27 7.47 -2.72 -9.17
C MET A 27 8.33 -3.19 -8.00
N LEU A 28 7.73 -3.94 -7.08
CA LEU A 28 8.36 -4.49 -5.88
C LEU A 28 8.22 -6.01 -5.98
N TRP A 29 9.33 -6.75 -6.05
CA TRP A 29 9.22 -8.19 -6.30
C TRP A 29 10.34 -9.01 -5.68
N ASN A 30 10.08 -10.31 -5.61
CA ASN A 30 11.04 -11.38 -5.37
C ASN A 30 10.63 -12.59 -6.26
N PRO A 31 11.25 -13.77 -6.13
CA PRO A 31 10.91 -14.93 -6.97
C PRO A 31 9.46 -15.42 -6.88
N THR A 32 8.73 -15.10 -5.82
CA THR A 32 7.40 -15.67 -5.51
C THR A 32 6.29 -14.62 -5.36
N TYR A 33 6.64 -13.33 -5.35
CA TYR A 33 5.71 -12.23 -5.11
C TYR A 33 6.03 -11.02 -5.97
N LEU A 34 5.00 -10.38 -6.53
CA LEU A 34 5.09 -9.14 -7.28
C LEU A 34 4.03 -8.16 -6.79
N ALA A 35 4.43 -6.93 -6.49
CA ALA A 35 3.55 -5.79 -6.23
C ALA A 35 3.79 -4.69 -7.25
N CYS A 36 2.71 -4.19 -7.83
CA CYS A 36 2.67 -2.94 -8.57
C CYS A 36 2.04 -1.88 -7.65
N VAL A 37 2.78 -0.81 -7.37
CA VAL A 37 2.39 0.22 -6.40
C VAL A 37 2.53 1.60 -7.01
N GLY A 38 1.41 2.30 -7.14
CA GLY A 38 1.36 3.67 -7.65
C GLY A 38 1.54 4.72 -6.57
N GLN A 39 1.66 5.96 -7.01
CA GLN A 39 1.81 7.13 -6.13
C GLN A 39 0.60 7.33 -5.20
N ASN A 40 -0.57 6.82 -5.57
CA ASN A 40 -1.78 6.86 -4.73
C ASN A 40 -2.09 5.51 -4.06
N LEU A 41 -1.09 4.63 -3.95
CA LEU A 41 -1.22 3.26 -3.42
C LEU A 41 -2.16 2.33 -4.23
N ASN A 42 -2.51 2.75 -5.45
CA ASN A 42 -3.14 1.93 -6.46
C ASN A 42 -2.18 0.91 -7.09
N GLY A 43 -2.74 0.04 -7.92
CA GLY A 43 -2.03 -1.09 -8.53
C GLY A 43 -2.54 -2.41 -7.97
N PHE A 44 -1.67 -3.42 -7.95
CA PHE A 44 -2.08 -4.78 -7.61
C PHE A 44 -0.94 -5.57 -6.98
N SER A 45 -1.19 -6.79 -6.51
CA SER A 45 -0.15 -7.77 -6.20
C SER A 45 -0.53 -9.18 -6.59
N LEU A 46 0.51 -9.96 -6.86
CA LEU A 46 0.46 -11.34 -7.31
C LEU A 46 1.35 -12.20 -6.42
N TYR A 47 0.87 -13.39 -6.11
CA TYR A 47 1.65 -14.48 -5.58
C TYR A 47 1.76 -15.59 -6.62
N GLN A 48 2.93 -16.21 -6.74
CA GLN A 48 3.14 -17.41 -7.54
C GLN A 48 3.54 -18.57 -6.63
N SER A 49 2.79 -19.68 -6.70
CA SER A 49 3.11 -20.91 -6.00
C SER A 49 4.27 -21.67 -6.67
N GLU A 50 4.84 -22.65 -5.94
CA GLU A 50 5.94 -23.49 -6.46
C GLU A 50 5.57 -24.26 -7.72
N VAL A 51 4.30 -24.62 -7.89
CA VAL A 51 3.77 -25.32 -9.08
C VAL A 51 3.37 -24.35 -10.21
N GLY A 52 3.60 -23.05 -10.04
CA GLY A 52 3.37 -22.03 -11.07
C GLY A 52 1.97 -21.40 -11.11
N VAL A 53 1.12 -21.64 -10.11
CA VAL A 53 -0.20 -21.00 -10.03
C VAL A 53 -0.04 -19.55 -9.57
N VAL A 54 -0.62 -18.62 -10.33
CA VAL A 54 -0.63 -17.19 -10.01
C VAL A 54 -1.95 -16.80 -9.35
N THR A 55 -1.91 -15.98 -8.32
CA THR A 55 -3.10 -15.51 -7.57
C THR A 55 -2.99 -14.02 -7.31
N ASN A 56 -4.06 -13.26 -7.60
CA ASN A 56 -4.14 -11.86 -7.16
C ASN A 56 -4.31 -11.83 -5.65
N LEU A 57 -3.57 -10.97 -4.96
CA LEU A 57 -3.72 -10.78 -3.51
C LEU A 57 -4.37 -9.45 -3.18
N PHE A 58 -3.89 -8.37 -3.79
CA PHE A 58 -4.49 -7.04 -3.67
C PHE A 58 -4.80 -6.51 -5.06
N GLY A 59 -6.04 -6.10 -5.30
CA GLY A 59 -6.49 -5.53 -6.58
C GLY A 59 -6.24 -6.41 -7.82
N LYS A 60 -6.53 -5.85 -9.00
CA LYS A 60 -6.28 -6.47 -10.31
C LYS A 60 -5.66 -5.46 -11.27
N GLN A 61 -4.98 -5.94 -12.31
CA GLN A 61 -4.30 -5.10 -13.31
C GLN A 61 -5.22 -4.10 -14.04
N ASP A 62 -6.50 -4.43 -14.17
CA ASP A 62 -7.53 -3.59 -14.81
C ASP A 62 -8.26 -2.65 -13.84
N GLN A 63 -8.04 -2.81 -12.53
CA GLN A 63 -8.62 -1.96 -11.51
C GLN A 63 -7.77 -0.72 -11.28
N ARG A 64 -8.42 0.45 -11.24
CA ARG A 64 -7.78 1.74 -10.93
C ARG A 64 -7.85 2.14 -9.46
N ASN A 65 -8.76 1.55 -8.70
CA ASN A 65 -8.94 1.88 -7.29
C ASN A 65 -7.71 1.46 -6.48
N ALA A 66 -7.46 2.14 -5.36
CA ALA A 66 -6.38 1.77 -4.46
C ALA A 66 -6.78 0.55 -3.62
N PRO A 67 -6.15 -0.63 -3.79
CA PRO A 67 -6.45 -1.78 -2.93
C PRO A 67 -5.71 -1.67 -1.59
N ARG A 68 -4.90 -0.63 -1.39
CA ARG A 68 -4.10 -0.36 -0.20
C ARG A 68 -4.42 1.04 0.29
N ASN A 69 -5.08 1.16 1.43
CA ASN A 69 -5.52 2.45 1.95
C ASN A 69 -5.09 2.61 3.39
N ILE A 70 -4.48 3.75 3.72
CA ILE A 70 -4.12 4.12 5.09
C ILE A 70 -4.88 5.40 5.43
N TYR A 71 -5.92 5.25 6.25
CA TYR A 71 -6.72 6.37 6.74
C TYR A 71 -6.16 6.86 8.07
N ILE A 72 -6.13 8.18 8.22
CA ILE A 72 -5.78 8.87 9.44
C ILE A 72 -7.00 9.64 9.90
N ARG A 73 -7.38 9.48 11.16
CA ARG A 73 -8.46 10.21 11.80
C ARG A 73 -7.92 10.96 13.00
N ASP A 74 -8.16 12.27 13.05
CA ASP A 74 -8.02 13.03 14.29
C ASP A 74 -9.26 12.78 15.15
N ASN A 75 -9.07 12.19 16.33
CA ASN A 75 -10.18 11.76 17.18
C ASN A 75 -10.90 12.93 17.84
N LYS A 76 -10.27 14.11 17.92
CA LYS A 76 -10.88 15.32 18.46
C LYS A 76 -11.71 16.04 17.41
N THR A 77 -11.15 16.29 16.23
CA THR A 77 -11.85 17.03 15.16
C THR A 77 -12.76 16.14 14.32
N LYS A 78 -12.56 14.82 14.37
CA LYS A 78 -13.22 13.80 13.52
C LYS A 78 -12.86 13.90 12.03
N GLU A 79 -11.91 14.74 11.66
CA GLU A 79 -11.42 14.82 10.29
C GLU A 79 -10.70 13.53 9.90
N ILE A 80 -10.95 13.08 8.67
CA ILE A 80 -10.39 11.86 8.10
C ILE A 80 -9.70 12.22 6.79
N TRP A 81 -8.52 11.68 6.58
CA TRP A 81 -7.77 11.83 5.34
C TRP A 81 -6.93 10.58 5.06
N SER A 82 -6.55 10.38 3.80
CA SER A 82 -5.69 9.28 3.38
C SER A 82 -4.27 9.76 3.12
N ILE A 83 -3.29 8.94 3.52
CA ILE A 83 -1.87 9.27 3.28
C ILE A 83 -1.57 9.51 1.80
N SER A 84 -2.28 8.82 0.92
CA SER A 84 -2.14 8.80 -0.53
C SER A 84 -3.10 9.75 -1.24
N PHE A 85 -3.70 10.71 -0.51
CA PHE A 85 -4.79 11.59 -0.98
C PHE A 85 -6.09 10.83 -1.32
N GLN A 86 -6.05 9.93 -2.29
CA GLN A 86 -7.12 8.96 -2.54
C GLN A 86 -7.16 7.90 -1.43
N PRO A 87 -8.35 7.42 -1.04
CA PRO A 87 -9.65 7.65 -1.68
C PRO A 87 -10.43 8.83 -1.07
N THR A 88 -9.92 9.45 0.00
CA THR A 88 -10.63 10.54 0.69
C THR A 88 -10.72 11.83 -0.14
N ASN A 89 -9.80 12.03 -1.09
CA ASN A 89 -9.65 13.24 -1.89
C ASN A 89 -9.54 14.52 -1.03
N VAL A 90 -9.02 14.39 0.19
CA VAL A 90 -8.77 15.52 1.09
C VAL A 90 -7.39 16.09 0.80
N ASP A 91 -7.34 17.40 0.56
CA ASP A 91 -6.09 18.09 0.26
C ASP A 91 -5.07 17.95 1.42
N LEU A 92 -3.83 17.69 1.02
CA LEU A 92 -2.67 17.53 1.88
C LEU A 92 -1.84 18.82 1.83
N GLU A 93 -1.27 19.22 2.96
CA GLU A 93 -0.38 20.38 3.03
C GLU A 93 0.97 20.08 2.37
N LYS A 94 1.43 18.84 2.51
CA LYS A 94 2.59 18.30 1.80
C LYS A 94 2.32 16.87 1.35
N TYR A 95 2.84 16.53 0.19
CA TYR A 95 2.81 15.18 -0.36
C TYR A 95 4.14 14.90 -1.07
N LYS A 96 4.64 13.68 -0.91
CA LYS A 96 5.77 13.16 -1.67
C LYS A 96 5.65 11.65 -1.76
N CYS A 97 5.81 11.09 -2.96
CA CYS A 97 6.00 9.66 -3.17
C CYS A 97 7.41 9.43 -3.70
N THR A 98 8.18 8.57 -3.05
CA THR A 98 9.51 8.15 -3.50
C THR A 98 9.42 6.71 -3.98
N HIS A 99 9.66 6.50 -5.26
CA HIS A 99 9.88 5.17 -5.82
C HIS A 99 11.37 4.85 -5.79
N GLY A 100 11.75 3.82 -5.05
CA GLY A 100 13.11 3.28 -5.03
C GLY A 100 13.17 1.87 -5.60
N LEU A 101 14.35 1.26 -5.56
CA LEU A 101 14.55 -0.10 -6.04
C LEU A 101 13.93 -1.14 -5.10
N GLY A 102 12.75 -1.66 -5.46
CA GLY A 102 12.05 -2.68 -4.68
C GLY A 102 11.28 -2.15 -3.46
N TYR A 103 11.15 -0.84 -3.32
CA TYR A 103 10.32 -0.22 -2.29
C TYR A 103 9.68 1.11 -2.76
N THR A 104 8.60 1.51 -2.11
CA THR A 104 7.98 2.84 -2.26
C THR A 104 7.75 3.47 -0.90
N ILE A 105 7.96 4.79 -0.80
CA ILE A 105 7.67 5.59 0.40
C ILE A 105 6.67 6.68 0.04
N LEU A 106 5.58 6.82 0.79
CA LEU A 106 4.74 8.02 0.78
C LEU A 106 4.98 8.83 2.06
N GLU A 107 5.18 10.12 1.89
CA GLU A 107 5.19 11.10 2.97
C GLU A 107 4.05 12.09 2.73
N SER A 108 3.24 12.35 3.75
CA SER A 108 2.26 13.43 3.70
C SER A 108 2.11 14.14 5.03
N GLU A 109 1.70 15.40 4.96
CA GLU A 109 1.49 16.25 6.12
C GLU A 109 0.11 16.92 6.04
N LYS A 110 -0.61 16.90 7.16
CA LYS A 110 -1.86 17.62 7.34
C LYS A 110 -2.11 17.91 8.81
N ASN A 111 -2.56 19.12 9.14
CA ASN A 111 -2.96 19.52 10.50
C ASN A 111 -1.88 19.27 11.56
N GLY A 112 -0.61 19.47 11.20
CA GLY A 112 0.53 19.23 12.08
C GLY A 112 0.80 17.75 12.39
N LEU A 113 0.37 16.83 11.51
CA LEU A 113 0.72 15.42 11.54
C LEU A 113 1.45 15.06 10.25
N LYS A 114 2.69 14.62 10.37
CA LYS A 114 3.46 14.01 9.28
C LYS A 114 3.36 12.49 9.38
N ILE A 115 2.93 11.85 8.30
CA ILE A 115 2.82 10.40 8.18
C ILE A 115 3.80 9.95 7.10
N ILE A 116 4.54 8.87 7.39
CA ILE A 116 5.46 8.22 6.44
C ILE A 116 5.02 6.76 6.35
N PHE A 117 4.60 6.35 5.16
CA PHE A 117 4.29 4.96 4.83
C PHE A 117 5.36 4.40 3.93
N GLN A 118 5.92 3.25 4.27
CA GLN A 118 6.82 2.51 3.41
C GLN A 118 6.23 1.14 3.09
N ILE A 119 6.31 0.77 1.81
CA ILE A 119 5.92 -0.54 1.30
C ILE A 119 7.07 -1.17 0.53
N PHE A 120 7.35 -2.43 0.81
CA PHE A 120 8.34 -3.22 0.09
C PHE A 120 7.99 -4.72 0.13
N VAL A 121 8.59 -5.48 -0.77
CA VAL A 121 8.53 -6.95 -0.79
C VAL A 121 9.85 -7.49 -0.24
N PRO A 122 9.87 -8.25 0.88
CA PRO A 122 11.10 -8.82 1.42
C PRO A 122 11.71 -9.83 0.45
N ARG A 123 13.05 -9.94 0.43
CA ARG A 123 13.76 -10.83 -0.51
C ARG A 123 13.41 -12.31 -0.37
N LYS A 124 12.98 -12.77 0.81
CA LYS A 124 12.80 -14.18 1.16
C LYS A 124 11.37 -14.57 1.53
N HIS A 125 10.42 -13.64 1.47
CA HIS A 125 9.05 -13.88 1.92
C HIS A 125 8.03 -13.39 0.90
N SER A 126 7.00 -14.19 0.64
CA SER A 126 5.90 -13.86 -0.25
C SER A 126 4.89 -12.94 0.42
N ALA A 127 5.29 -11.72 0.75
CA ALA A 127 4.45 -10.74 1.43
C ALA A 127 4.84 -9.29 1.07
N GLU A 128 3.91 -8.37 1.30
CA GLU A 128 4.22 -6.94 1.39
C GLU A 128 4.41 -6.58 2.87
N ILE A 129 5.41 -5.75 3.16
CA ILE A 129 5.59 -5.16 4.49
C ILE A 129 5.21 -3.70 4.41
N TRP A 130 4.25 -3.31 5.25
CA TRP A 130 3.71 -1.95 5.35
C TRP A 130 4.15 -1.35 6.68
N SER A 131 5.06 -0.37 6.61
CA SER A 131 5.58 0.33 7.78
C SER A 131 5.01 1.74 7.84
N ILE A 132 4.41 2.10 8.98
CA ILE A 132 3.84 3.44 9.20
C ILE A 132 4.63 4.12 10.33
N LYS A 133 5.14 5.31 10.05
CA LYS A 133 5.74 6.20 11.04
C LYS A 133 4.90 7.48 11.13
N VAL A 134 4.55 7.85 12.36
CA VAL A 134 3.80 9.08 12.65
C VAL A 134 4.68 10.05 13.42
N ILE A 135 4.62 11.31 13.03
CA ILE A 135 5.35 12.41 13.65
C ILE A 135 4.35 13.54 13.90
N ASN A 136 4.15 13.90 15.17
CA ASN A 136 3.42 15.11 15.54
C ASN A 136 4.36 16.31 15.33
N THR A 137 4.06 17.13 14.33
CA THR A 137 4.80 18.36 14.00
C THR A 137 4.17 19.61 14.61
N SER A 138 3.07 19.45 15.35
CA SER A 138 2.40 20.53 16.08
C SER A 138 2.90 20.68 17.52
N ASN A 139 2.54 21.79 18.14
CA ASN A 139 2.78 22.04 19.58
C ASN A 139 1.64 21.55 20.47
N LEU A 140 0.68 20.80 19.92
CA LEU A 140 -0.48 20.29 20.64
C LEU A 140 -0.41 18.76 20.71
N GLU A 141 -0.92 18.20 21.81
CA GLU A 141 -1.13 16.75 21.88
C GLU A 141 -2.14 16.31 20.80
N LYS A 142 -1.88 15.15 20.19
CA LYS A 142 -2.67 14.59 19.10
C LYS A 142 -3.19 13.22 19.51
N ASP A 143 -4.51 13.11 19.58
CA ASP A 143 -5.22 11.83 19.69
C ASP A 143 -5.69 11.42 18.29
N ILE A 144 -5.13 10.33 17.77
CA ILE A 144 -5.37 9.88 16.40
C ILE A 144 -5.65 8.40 16.34
N SER A 145 -6.39 8.00 15.32
CA SER A 145 -6.52 6.61 14.90
C SER A 145 -6.02 6.44 13.48
N ILE A 146 -5.32 5.32 13.25
CA ILE A 146 -4.84 4.91 11.93
C ILE A 146 -5.55 3.61 11.55
N PHE A 147 -6.07 3.57 10.33
CA PHE A 147 -6.76 2.40 9.81
C PHE A 147 -6.09 1.98 8.51
N SER A 148 -5.46 0.80 8.51
CA SER A 148 -5.05 0.12 7.28
C SER A 148 -6.22 -0.69 6.75
N VAL A 149 -6.60 -0.45 5.51
CA VAL A 149 -7.67 -1.17 4.82
C VAL A 149 -7.13 -1.70 3.51
N SER A 150 -7.46 -2.96 3.20
CA SER A 150 -7.07 -3.58 1.94
C SER A 150 -8.21 -4.33 1.31
N GLU A 151 -8.33 -4.23 -0.02
CA GLU A 151 -9.22 -5.08 -0.80
C GLU A 151 -8.46 -6.37 -1.14
N VAL A 152 -8.72 -7.42 -0.38
CA VAL A 152 -8.07 -8.73 -0.58
C VAL A 152 -8.85 -9.51 -1.63
N MET A 153 -8.16 -9.87 -2.71
CA MET A 153 -8.73 -10.72 -3.74
C MET A 153 -8.78 -12.16 -3.24
N LEU A 154 -9.95 -12.79 -3.34
CA LEU A 154 -10.17 -14.17 -2.95
C LEU A 154 -10.38 -15.09 -4.15
N ASP A 155 -10.09 -14.59 -5.34
CA ASP A 155 -10.11 -15.30 -6.61
C ASP A 155 -8.69 -15.43 -7.21
N GLY A 156 -8.50 -16.44 -8.04
CA GLY A 156 -7.26 -16.56 -8.85
C GLY A 156 -7.34 -15.76 -10.15
N VAL A 157 -6.32 -15.90 -11.01
CA VAL A 157 -6.47 -15.47 -12.42
C VAL A 157 -7.70 -16.13 -13.05
N ASN A 158 -8.41 -15.42 -13.92
CA ASN A 158 -9.62 -15.88 -14.60
C ASN A 158 -9.44 -17.32 -15.14
N MET A 159 -9.97 -18.30 -14.41
CA MET A 159 -9.90 -19.72 -14.71
C MET A 159 -11.30 -20.31 -14.49
N THR A 160 -11.64 -21.35 -15.25
CA THR A 160 -12.98 -21.96 -15.32
C THR A 160 -13.40 -22.76 -14.06
N TYR A 161 -12.65 -22.66 -12.95
CA TYR A 161 -12.82 -23.49 -11.76
C TYR A 161 -13.14 -22.63 -10.53
N GLY A 162 -13.98 -23.15 -9.63
CA GLY A 162 -14.34 -22.47 -8.38
C GLY A 162 -13.19 -22.48 -7.37
N TYR A 163 -13.08 -21.42 -6.58
CA TYR A 163 -12.13 -21.32 -5.47
C TYR A 163 -12.87 -21.46 -4.14
N THR A 164 -12.29 -22.17 -3.16
CA THR A 164 -12.76 -22.08 -1.78
C THR A 164 -12.05 -20.91 -1.12
N SER A 165 -12.76 -19.79 -0.99
CA SER A 165 -12.22 -18.55 -0.46
C SER A 165 -12.24 -18.55 1.07
N SER A 166 -11.09 -18.31 1.71
CA SER A 166 -11.03 -18.00 3.14
C SER A 166 -9.97 -16.93 3.41
N LEU A 167 -10.31 -15.98 4.28
CA LEU A 167 -9.41 -14.93 4.76
C LEU A 167 -9.23 -15.14 6.26
N ASP A 168 -7.98 -15.13 6.69
CA ASP A 168 -7.62 -15.18 8.11
C ASP A 168 -6.81 -13.94 8.48
N GLY A 169 -6.92 -13.52 9.73
CA GLY A 169 -6.18 -12.38 10.25
C GLY A 169 -6.04 -12.45 11.76
N TYR A 170 -4.89 -12.02 12.25
CA TYR A 170 -4.61 -11.97 13.67
C TYR A 170 -3.72 -10.78 14.00
N ASN A 171 -3.86 -10.29 15.23
CA ASN A 171 -3.08 -9.20 15.78
C ASN A 171 -2.03 -9.77 16.73
N ILE A 172 -0.81 -9.22 16.65
CA ILE A 172 0.30 -9.49 17.56
C ILE A 172 0.58 -8.19 18.31
N ASP A 173 -0.18 -7.97 19.40
CA ASP A 173 -0.17 -6.72 20.16
C ASP A 173 1.22 -6.33 20.64
N GLU A 174 1.98 -7.28 21.17
CA GLU A 174 3.31 -7.03 21.73
C GLU A 174 4.35 -6.59 20.68
N LYS A 175 4.04 -6.79 19.39
CA LYS A 175 4.88 -6.35 18.27
C LYS A 175 4.26 -5.21 17.47
N ASN A 176 3.03 -4.79 17.79
CA ASN A 176 2.23 -3.86 17.00
C ASN A 176 2.11 -4.30 15.52
N ILE A 177 1.82 -5.59 15.29
CA ILE A 177 1.71 -6.18 13.94
C ILE A 177 0.30 -6.70 13.73
N LEU A 178 -0.33 -6.25 12.65
CA LEU A 178 -1.55 -6.85 12.12
C LEU A 178 -1.20 -7.73 10.92
N PHE A 179 -1.57 -9.00 10.96
CA PHE A 179 -1.31 -9.96 9.90
C PHE A 179 -2.60 -10.37 9.19
N PHE A 180 -2.56 -10.43 7.87
CA PHE A 180 -3.65 -10.91 7.02
C PHE A 180 -3.13 -11.99 6.09
N ARG A 181 -3.91 -13.06 5.91
CA ARG A 181 -3.56 -14.18 5.05
C ARG A 181 -4.75 -14.63 4.22
N ASN A 182 -4.57 -14.58 2.91
CA ASN A 182 -5.41 -15.33 1.99
C ASN A 182 -5.10 -16.84 2.16
N ARG A 183 -6.11 -17.61 2.58
CA ARG A 183 -6.06 -19.07 2.76
C ARG A 183 -6.84 -19.79 1.65
N ALA A 184 -7.19 -19.11 0.57
CA ALA A 184 -7.85 -19.72 -0.57
C ALA A 184 -6.99 -20.84 -1.16
N SER A 185 -7.63 -21.98 -1.43
CA SER A 185 -7.02 -23.12 -2.11
C SER A 185 -7.82 -23.44 -3.38
N SER A 186 -7.12 -23.95 -4.39
CA SER A 186 -7.76 -24.57 -5.55
C SER A 186 -8.29 -25.95 -5.16
N VAL A 187 -9.43 -26.37 -5.71
CA VAL A 187 -10.04 -27.70 -5.47
C VAL A 187 -9.32 -28.82 -6.24
N VAL A 188 -8.08 -28.59 -6.67
CA VAL A 188 -7.27 -29.54 -7.42
C VAL A 188 -6.11 -29.92 -6.51
N ASP A 189 -6.33 -30.97 -5.72
CA ASP A 189 -5.27 -31.74 -5.05
C ASP A 189 -4.69 -32.76 -6.03
#